data_AF-A0A962XQG9-F1
#
_entry.id   AF-A0A962XQG9-F1
#
_cell.length_a   1.000
_cell.length_b   1.000
_cell.length_c   1.000
_cell.angle_alpha   90.00
_cell.angle_beta   90.00
_cell.angle_gamma   90.00
#
_symmetry.space_group_name_H-M   'P 1'
#
loop_
_entity.id
_entity.type
_entity.pdbx_description
1 polymer ?
#
loop_
_entity_poly.entity_id
_entity_poly.type
_entity_poly.pdbx_seq_one_letter_code
_entity_poly.pdbx_strand_id
1 'polypeptide(L)'
;MDKQQQNKIIEAADLFNKALRKLVVVDGGIHAETIIAAAARMAGTMLFRSFPPQFAQIEPGTPVVSDEADSQGPALMQTMFATLRQLGHTDLDEHGLGGARESTSLARLSLAQTQQTLEPWCRKIMQASGLSFREMAVAAAVTAGLLIHDCASVLPIHSGCSIAVHGMVEALKTAPQALATEG
;
A
#
# COMPACT_ATOMS: atom_id res chain seq x y z
N MET A 1 -17.97 10.30 -1.17
CA MET A 1 -17.00 10.58 -2.25
C MET A 1 -17.78 10.85 -3.51
N ASP A 2 -17.54 11.95 -4.21
CA ASP A 2 -18.19 12.18 -5.50
C ASP A 2 -17.59 11.28 -6.60
N LYS A 3 -18.32 11.13 -7.71
CA LYS A 3 -17.95 10.22 -8.81
C LYS A 3 -16.65 10.64 -9.51
N GLN A 4 -16.35 11.94 -9.55
CA GLN A 4 -15.14 12.46 -10.18
C GLN A 4 -13.90 12.09 -9.37
N GLN A 5 -13.99 12.21 -8.04
CA GLN A 5 -12.92 11.83 -7.13
C GLN A 5 -12.67 10.32 -7.15
N GLN A 6 -13.74 9.52 -7.22
CA GLN A 6 -13.61 8.07 -7.37
C GLN A 6 -12.86 7.68 -8.65
N ASN A 7 -13.18 8.33 -9.78
CA ASN A 7 -12.50 8.06 -11.05
C ASN A 7 -11.00 8.36 -10.97
N LYS A 8 -10.61 9.48 -10.35
CA LYS A 8 -9.19 9.84 -10.16
C LYS A 8 -8.43 8.79 -9.35
N ILE A 9 -9.05 8.25 -8.30
CA ILE A 9 -8.43 7.20 -7.47
C ILE A 9 -8.23 5.91 -8.28
N ILE A 10 -9.20 5.54 -9.12
CA ILE A 10 -9.09 4.35 -9.98
C ILE A 10 -7.99 4.54 -11.03
N GLU A 11 -7.93 5.71 -11.68
CA GLU A 11 -6.85 6.05 -12.63
C GLU A 11 -5.47 6.03 -11.95
N ALA A 12 -5.36 6.60 -10.75
CA ALA A 12 -4.13 6.57 -9.97
C ALA A 12 -3.72 5.15 -9.57
N ALA A 13 -4.68 4.28 -9.22
CA ALA A 13 -4.42 2.87 -8.93
C ALA A 13 -3.87 2.12 -10.16
N ASP A 14 -4.43 2.36 -11.35
CA ASP A 14 -3.92 1.78 -12.60
C ASP A 14 -2.50 2.28 -12.93
N LEU A 15 -2.25 3.59 -12.82
CA LEU A 15 -0.92 4.16 -13.02
C LEU A 15 0.09 3.60 -12.01
N PHE A 16 -0.31 3.44 -10.75
CA PHE A 16 0.54 2.91 -9.70
C PHE A 16 0.83 1.41 -9.89
N ASN A 17 -0.16 0.61 -10.29
CA ASN A 17 0.02 -0.79 -10.65
C ASN A 17 1.04 -0.95 -11.79
N LYS A 18 0.93 -0.12 -12.84
CA LYS A 18 1.90 -0.07 -13.95
C LYS A 18 3.31 0.30 -13.47
N ALA A 19 3.44 1.25 -12.54
CA ALA A 19 4.72 1.61 -11.96
C ALA A 19 5.32 0.46 -11.15
N LEU A 20 4.53 -0.17 -10.28
CA LEU A 20 4.94 -1.34 -9.49
C LEU A 20 5.48 -2.47 -10.37
N ARG A 21 4.74 -2.86 -11.40
CA ARG A 21 5.14 -3.95 -12.31
C ARG A 21 6.43 -3.68 -13.08
N LYS A 22 6.79 -2.40 -13.27
CA LYS A 22 8.04 -1.99 -13.93
C LYS A 22 9.21 -1.87 -12.96
N LEU A 23 8.96 -1.37 -11.75
CA LEU A 23 9.98 -0.97 -10.80
C LEU A 23 10.28 -2.04 -9.74
N VAL A 24 9.32 -2.93 -9.49
CA VAL A 24 9.43 -4.03 -8.52
C VAL A 24 9.59 -5.34 -9.29
N VAL A 25 10.72 -5.43 -9.99
CA VAL A 25 11.19 -6.64 -10.66
C VAL A 25 12.39 -7.16 -9.88
N VAL A 26 12.37 -8.43 -9.49
CA VAL A 26 13.46 -9.09 -8.77
C VAL A 26 13.83 -10.38 -9.49
N ASP A 27 15.13 -10.64 -9.65
CA ASP A 27 15.68 -11.81 -10.37
C ASP A 27 15.07 -12.02 -11.77
N GLY A 28 14.77 -10.92 -12.48
CA GLY A 28 14.22 -10.95 -13.83
C GLY A 28 12.70 -11.21 -13.92
N GLY A 29 11.98 -11.23 -12.80
CA GLY A 29 10.52 -11.44 -12.78
C GLY A 29 9.79 -10.69 -11.67
N ILE A 30 8.47 -10.82 -11.65
CA ILE A 30 7.62 -10.30 -10.57
C ILE A 30 7.52 -11.37 -9.48
N HIS A 31 7.96 -11.03 -8.28
CA HIS A 31 7.78 -11.87 -7.09
C HIS A 31 6.51 -11.44 -6.35
N ALA A 32 5.51 -12.31 -6.25
CA ALA A 32 4.15 -11.99 -5.81
C ALA A 32 4.12 -11.32 -4.42
N GLU A 33 4.82 -11.90 -3.46
CA GLU A 33 4.93 -11.40 -2.08
C GLU A 33 5.57 -10.01 -2.06
N THR A 34 6.52 -9.75 -2.96
CA THR A 34 7.24 -8.46 -3.00
C THR A 34 6.39 -7.36 -3.61
N ILE A 35 5.69 -7.62 -4.72
CA ILE A 35 4.86 -6.59 -5.36
C ILE A 35 3.62 -6.27 -4.51
N ILE A 36 3.03 -7.27 -3.84
CA ILE A 36 1.92 -7.09 -2.90
C ILE A 36 2.37 -6.30 -1.67
N ALA A 37 3.47 -6.71 -1.03
CA ALA A 37 4.02 -5.99 0.12
C ALA A 37 4.41 -4.55 -0.25
N ALA A 38 4.97 -4.33 -1.44
CA ALA A 38 5.35 -3.00 -1.90
C ALA A 38 4.13 -2.08 -2.07
N ALA A 39 3.06 -2.55 -2.70
CA ALA A 39 1.81 -1.79 -2.84
C ALA A 39 1.19 -1.45 -1.48
N ALA A 40 1.10 -2.45 -0.59
CA ALA A 40 0.56 -2.31 0.74
C ALA A 40 1.37 -1.32 1.62
N ARG A 41 2.70 -1.42 1.59
CA ARG A 41 3.59 -0.48 2.29
C ARG A 41 3.46 0.94 1.77
N MET A 42 3.27 1.13 0.46
CA MET A 42 3.01 2.47 -0.07
C MET A 42 1.63 3.00 0.36
N ALA A 43 0.62 2.15 0.48
CA ALA A 43 -0.67 2.55 1.05
C ALA A 43 -0.51 3.06 2.49
N GLY A 44 0.19 2.31 3.36
CA GLY A 44 0.48 2.75 4.73
C GLY A 44 1.34 4.00 4.80
N THR A 45 2.38 4.10 3.96
CA THR A 45 3.28 5.27 3.89
C THR A 45 2.52 6.54 3.49
N MET A 46 1.68 6.46 2.45
CA MET A 46 0.89 7.61 2.00
C MET A 46 -0.15 8.01 3.04
N LEU A 47 -0.74 7.06 3.76
CA LEU A 47 -1.65 7.39 4.86
C LEU A 47 -0.90 8.09 6.00
N PHE A 48 0.27 7.60 6.40
CA PHE A 48 1.12 8.25 7.39
C PHE A 48 1.49 9.69 6.98
N ARG A 49 1.86 9.91 5.71
CA ARG A 49 2.16 11.24 5.18
C ARG A 49 0.98 12.22 5.21
N SER A 50 -0.24 11.72 5.37
CA SER A 50 -1.44 12.55 5.52
C SER A 50 -1.66 13.03 6.96
N PHE A 51 -0.88 12.54 7.92
CA PHE A 51 -0.99 12.91 9.33
C PHE A 51 -0.39 14.30 9.60
N PRO A 52 -0.68 14.89 10.77
CA PRO A 52 -0.21 16.23 11.10
C PRO A 52 1.32 16.43 11.00
N PRO A 53 1.79 17.66 10.74
CA PRO A 53 3.22 17.96 10.49
C PRO A 53 4.19 17.54 11.60
N GLN A 54 3.73 17.37 12.84
CA GLN A 54 4.56 16.89 13.95
C GLN A 54 5.22 15.53 13.67
N PHE A 55 4.60 14.69 12.84
CA PHE A 55 5.15 13.40 12.46
C PHE A 55 6.27 13.50 11.41
N ALA A 56 6.44 14.67 10.77
CA ALA A 56 7.49 14.88 9.77
C ALA A 56 8.90 15.06 10.37
N GLN A 57 8.99 15.29 11.69
CA GLN A 57 10.26 15.49 12.40
C GLN A 57 10.79 14.20 13.05
N ILE A 58 10.04 13.11 12.96
CA ILE A 58 10.46 11.82 13.51
C ILE A 58 11.53 11.22 12.60
N GLU A 59 12.57 10.64 13.21
CA GLU A 59 13.63 9.97 12.48
C GLU A 59 13.06 8.82 11.62
N PRO A 60 13.47 8.71 10.34
CA PRO A 60 13.04 7.61 9.48
C PRO A 60 13.29 6.22 10.10
N GLY A 61 12.32 5.33 9.97
CA GLY A 61 12.40 3.98 10.52
C GLY A 61 12.00 3.88 12.00
N THR A 62 11.73 5.00 12.69
CA THR A 62 11.23 4.98 14.06
C THR A 62 9.77 4.49 14.10
N PRO A 63 9.44 3.51 14.97
CA PRO A 63 8.05 3.14 15.25
C PRO A 63 7.27 4.30 15.86
N VAL A 64 6.06 4.53 15.37
CA VAL A 64 5.20 5.64 15.79
C VAL A 64 3.92 5.11 16.41
N VAL A 65 3.64 5.56 17.63
CA VAL A 65 2.33 5.39 18.27
C VAL A 65 1.48 6.60 17.87
N SER A 66 0.36 6.36 17.20
CA SER A 66 -0.51 7.42 16.66
C SER A 66 -1.96 6.96 16.68
N ASP A 67 -2.81 7.77 17.30
CA ASP A 67 -4.26 7.56 17.31
C ASP A 67 -4.83 7.67 15.88
N GLU A 68 -4.20 8.46 15.00
CA GLU A 68 -4.53 8.51 13.58
C GLU A 68 -4.27 7.19 12.87
N ALA A 69 -3.15 6.52 13.16
CA ALA A 69 -2.85 5.19 12.62
C ALA A 69 -3.88 4.16 13.08
N ASP A 70 -4.25 4.18 14.36
CA ASP A 70 -5.20 3.22 14.93
C ASP A 70 -6.64 3.46 14.43
N SER A 71 -7.04 4.72 14.24
CA SER A 71 -8.38 5.07 13.75
C SER A 71 -8.54 4.90 12.24
N GLN A 72 -7.50 5.14 11.44
CA GLN A 72 -7.61 5.17 9.98
C GLN A 72 -7.04 3.93 9.29
N GLY A 73 -6.18 3.17 9.96
CA GLY A 73 -5.63 1.92 9.45
C GLY A 73 -6.70 0.91 9.01
N PRO A 74 -7.74 0.64 9.82
CA PRO A 74 -8.81 -0.28 9.44
C PRO A 74 -9.52 0.12 8.14
N ALA A 75 -9.80 1.42 7.94
CA ALA A 75 -10.45 1.89 6.71
C ALA A 75 -9.62 1.63 5.44
N LEU A 76 -8.30 1.70 5.56
CA LEU A 76 -7.37 1.38 4.47
C LEU A 76 -7.41 -0.13 4.13
N MET A 77 -7.41 -0.99 5.14
CA MET A 77 -7.53 -2.45 4.97
C MET A 77 -8.89 -2.83 4.37
N GLN A 78 -9.98 -2.21 4.84
CA GLN A 78 -11.32 -2.41 4.29
C GLN A 78 -11.42 -2.00 2.82
N THR A 79 -10.67 -0.99 2.37
CA THR A 79 -10.60 -0.63 0.95
C THR A 79 -10.02 -1.77 0.10
N MET A 80 -8.95 -2.39 0.57
CA MET A 80 -8.34 -3.55 -0.08
C MET A 80 -9.33 -4.73 -0.10
N PHE A 81 -9.95 -5.07 1.03
CA PHE A 81 -10.94 -6.15 1.09
C PHE A 81 -12.16 -5.88 0.21
N ALA A 82 -12.67 -4.66 0.18
CA ALA A 82 -13.77 -4.28 -0.71
C ALA A 82 -13.40 -4.46 -2.19
N THR A 83 -12.16 -4.11 -2.57
CA THR A 83 -11.64 -4.35 -3.92
C THR A 83 -11.65 -5.85 -4.25
N LEU A 84 -11.16 -6.68 -3.34
CA LEU A 84 -11.14 -8.14 -3.53
C LEU A 84 -12.55 -8.75 -3.62
N ARG A 85 -13.50 -8.27 -2.81
CA ARG A 85 -14.91 -8.70 -2.89
C ARG A 85 -15.54 -8.32 -4.23
N GLN A 86 -15.23 -7.14 -4.77
CA GLN A 86 -15.67 -6.73 -6.11
C GLN A 86 -15.09 -7.61 -7.21
N LEU A 87 -13.93 -8.23 -6.98
CA LEU A 87 -13.28 -9.19 -7.88
C LEU A 87 -13.73 -10.64 -7.65
N GLY A 88 -14.75 -10.87 -6.81
CA GLY A 88 -15.37 -12.18 -6.59
C GLY A 88 -14.92 -12.91 -5.32
N HIS A 89 -14.05 -12.32 -4.50
CA HIS A 89 -13.57 -12.95 -3.26
C HIS A 89 -14.42 -12.51 -2.06
N THR A 90 -15.62 -13.08 -1.91
CA THR A 90 -16.63 -12.61 -0.94
C THR A 90 -16.34 -12.94 0.52
N ASP A 91 -15.59 -14.01 0.77
CA ASP A 91 -15.43 -14.61 2.10
C ASP A 91 -14.20 -14.06 2.86
N LEU A 92 -13.77 -12.85 2.49
CA LEU A 92 -12.60 -12.18 3.06
C LEU A 92 -13.04 -11.08 4.04
N ASP A 93 -12.56 -11.17 5.28
CA ASP A 93 -12.55 -10.08 6.25
C ASP A 93 -11.29 -10.17 7.15
N GLU A 94 -11.09 -9.18 8.03
CA GLU A 94 -9.94 -9.12 8.95
C GLU A 94 -9.87 -10.33 9.89
N HIS A 95 -11.00 -10.96 10.20
CA HIS A 95 -11.09 -12.15 11.06
C HIS A 95 -10.97 -13.47 10.25
N GLY A 96 -11.19 -13.39 8.94
CA GLY A 96 -11.24 -14.47 7.97
C GLY A 96 -9.91 -14.76 7.27
N LEU A 97 -8.79 -14.21 7.75
CA LEU A 97 -7.45 -14.55 7.23
C LEU A 97 -7.06 -16.02 7.48
N GLY A 98 -7.92 -16.84 8.08
CA GLY A 98 -7.80 -18.30 8.08
C GLY A 98 -6.57 -18.85 8.82
N GLY A 99 -5.95 -18.04 9.68
CA GLY A 99 -4.70 -18.39 10.35
C GLY A 99 -3.44 -18.20 9.49
N ALA A 100 -3.54 -17.55 8.33
CA ALA A 100 -2.38 -17.11 7.53
C ALA A 100 -1.52 -16.14 8.38
N ARG A 101 -0.24 -16.49 8.56
CA ARG A 101 0.73 -15.73 9.39
C ARG A 101 1.85 -15.12 8.57
N GLU A 102 1.74 -15.21 7.25
CA GLU A 102 2.68 -14.63 6.30
C GLU A 102 2.76 -13.13 6.52
N SER A 103 3.99 -12.63 6.48
CA SER A 103 4.26 -11.22 6.70
C SER A 103 5.15 -10.71 5.59
N THR A 104 5.47 -9.43 5.68
CA THR A 104 6.38 -8.78 4.73
C THR A 104 7.82 -9.31 4.80
N SER A 105 8.13 -10.27 5.67
CA SER A 105 9.42 -10.99 5.69
C SER A 105 9.65 -11.83 4.42
N LEU A 106 8.59 -12.21 3.71
CA LEU A 106 8.67 -12.91 2.42
C LEU A 106 8.94 -11.95 1.24
N ALA A 107 8.85 -10.64 1.47
CA ALA A 107 9.17 -9.65 0.47
C ALA A 107 10.68 -9.49 0.32
N ARG A 108 11.15 -9.32 -0.91
CA ARG A 108 12.57 -9.13 -1.24
C ARG A 108 13.05 -7.69 -1.12
N LEU A 109 12.12 -6.75 -0.97
CA LEU A 109 12.42 -5.34 -0.68
C LEU A 109 12.10 -5.07 0.79
N SER A 110 12.95 -4.29 1.46
CA SER A 110 12.64 -3.72 2.77
C SER A 110 11.66 -2.56 2.64
N LEU A 111 11.05 -2.12 3.76
CA LEU A 111 10.19 -0.93 3.77
C LEU A 111 10.91 0.30 3.20
N ALA A 112 12.14 0.56 3.62
CA ALA A 112 12.93 1.70 3.16
C ALA A 112 13.22 1.63 1.65
N GLN A 113 13.58 0.46 1.13
CA GLN A 113 13.80 0.26 -0.30
C GLN A 113 12.51 0.47 -1.11
N THR A 114 11.37 -0.02 -0.61
CA THR A 114 10.06 0.23 -1.21
C THR A 114 9.76 1.72 -1.29
N GLN A 115 9.91 2.46 -0.18
CA GLN A 115 9.68 3.90 -0.12
C GLN A 115 10.58 4.66 -1.10
N GLN A 116 11.89 4.40 -1.06
CA GLN A 116 12.87 5.03 -1.95
C GLN A 116 12.54 4.80 -3.44
N THR A 117 12.08 3.59 -3.78
CA THR A 117 11.79 3.22 -5.16
C THR A 117 10.47 3.81 -5.67
N LEU A 118 9.43 3.82 -4.84
CA LEU A 118 8.05 4.07 -5.29
C LEU A 118 7.47 5.42 -4.87
N GLU A 119 7.92 6.01 -3.76
CA GLU A 119 7.42 7.30 -3.29
C GLU A 119 7.55 8.43 -4.32
N PRO A 120 8.65 8.54 -5.10
CA PRO A 120 8.75 9.53 -6.19
C PRO A 120 7.65 9.36 -7.25
N TRP A 121 7.23 8.13 -7.52
CA TRP A 121 6.17 7.83 -8.49
C TRP A 121 4.79 8.13 -7.93
N CYS A 122 4.53 7.79 -6.66
CA CYS A 122 3.32 8.21 -5.96
C CYS A 122 3.15 9.74 -6.01
N ARG A 123 4.23 10.50 -5.74
CA ARG A 123 4.19 11.97 -5.80
C ARG A 123 3.88 12.50 -7.21
N LYS A 124 4.47 11.91 -8.25
CA LYS A 124 4.18 12.28 -9.65
C LYS A 124 2.72 12.02 -10.02
N ILE A 125 2.17 10.87 -9.62
CA ILE A 125 0.75 10.54 -9.83
C ILE A 125 -0.14 11.54 -9.09
N MET A 126 0.17 11.82 -7.83
CA MET A 126 -0.56 12.81 -7.02
C MET A 126 -0.58 14.19 -7.67
N GLN A 127 0.58 14.67 -8.13
CA GLN A 127 0.69 15.97 -8.79
C GLN A 127 -0.11 16.03 -10.09
N ALA A 128 -0.04 14.98 -10.91
CA ALA A 128 -0.75 14.91 -12.18
C ALA A 128 -2.28 14.82 -12.01
N SER A 129 -2.75 14.11 -10.99
CA SER A 129 -4.18 13.87 -10.75
C SER A 129 -4.81 14.84 -9.75
N GLY A 130 -4.00 15.66 -9.08
CA GLY A 130 -4.43 16.54 -7.99
C GLY A 130 -4.92 15.76 -6.76
N LEU A 131 -4.28 14.64 -6.44
CA LEU A 131 -4.63 13.81 -5.28
C LEU A 131 -3.84 14.22 -4.05
N SER A 132 -4.51 14.16 -2.90
CA SER A 132 -3.87 14.20 -1.58
C SER A 132 -3.17 12.88 -1.24
N PHE A 133 -2.30 12.92 -0.22
CA PHE A 133 -1.66 11.72 0.33
C PHE A 133 -2.68 10.65 0.76
N ARG A 134 -3.79 11.08 1.38
CA ARG A 134 -4.88 10.19 1.78
C ARG A 134 -5.51 9.48 0.58
N GLU A 135 -5.76 10.18 -0.50
CA GLU A 135 -6.38 9.58 -1.70
C GLU A 135 -5.41 8.67 -2.43
N MET A 136 -4.11 9.01 -2.44
CA MET A 136 -3.08 8.12 -2.95
C MET A 136 -2.94 6.85 -2.09
N ALA A 137 -3.13 6.94 -0.78
CA ALA A 137 -3.17 5.78 0.11
C ALA A 137 -4.30 4.82 -0.28
N VAL A 138 -5.50 5.37 -0.53
CA VAL A 138 -6.66 4.60 -1.01
C VAL A 138 -6.36 3.96 -2.38
N ALA A 139 -5.78 4.69 -3.32
CA ALA A 139 -5.38 4.16 -4.63
C ALA A 139 -4.37 3.01 -4.51
N ALA A 140 -3.39 3.14 -3.61
CA ALA A 140 -2.41 2.08 -3.33
C ALA A 140 -3.05 0.85 -2.64
N ALA A 141 -4.04 1.04 -1.76
CA ALA A 141 -4.79 -0.06 -1.15
C ALA A 141 -5.66 -0.82 -2.18
N VAL A 142 -6.30 -0.10 -3.11
CA VAL A 142 -6.98 -0.70 -4.27
C VAL A 142 -5.98 -1.51 -5.10
N THR A 143 -4.81 -0.93 -5.36
CA THR A 143 -3.74 -1.61 -6.11
C THR A 143 -3.25 -2.88 -5.42
N ALA A 144 -3.12 -2.89 -4.09
CA ALA A 144 -2.80 -4.10 -3.34
C ALA A 144 -3.86 -5.20 -3.53
N GLY A 145 -5.15 -4.85 -3.49
CA GLY A 145 -6.26 -5.78 -3.77
C GLY A 145 -6.21 -6.36 -5.19
N LEU A 146 -5.95 -5.52 -6.19
CA LEU A 146 -5.77 -5.95 -7.58
C LEU A 146 -4.59 -6.93 -7.71
N LEU A 147 -3.45 -6.64 -7.08
CA LEU A 147 -2.26 -7.49 -7.16
C LEU A 147 -2.45 -8.83 -6.45
N ILE A 148 -3.16 -8.87 -5.32
CA ILE A 148 -3.53 -10.13 -4.65
C ILE A 148 -4.36 -11.00 -5.60
N HIS A 149 -5.36 -10.41 -6.25
CA HIS A 149 -6.16 -11.12 -7.26
C HIS A 149 -5.31 -11.61 -8.44
N ASP A 150 -4.48 -10.72 -9.01
CA ASP A 150 -3.65 -11.04 -10.19
C ASP A 150 -2.62 -12.15 -9.89
N CYS A 151 -2.14 -12.24 -8.64
CA CYS A 151 -1.15 -13.24 -8.22
C CYS A 151 -1.78 -14.53 -7.66
N ALA A 152 -3.11 -14.67 -7.67
CA ALA A 152 -3.81 -15.78 -7.02
C ALA A 152 -3.45 -17.18 -7.55
N SER A 153 -2.89 -17.26 -8.76
CA SER A 153 -2.43 -18.52 -9.37
C SER A 153 -1.12 -19.05 -8.77
N VAL A 154 -0.33 -18.19 -8.11
CA VAL A 154 0.99 -18.53 -7.54
C VAL A 154 1.09 -18.26 -6.04
N LEU A 155 0.22 -17.42 -5.49
CA LEU A 155 0.13 -17.11 -4.07
C LEU A 155 -1.33 -17.19 -3.62
N PRO A 156 -1.68 -18.03 -2.62
CA PRO A 156 -3.04 -18.10 -2.10
C PRO A 156 -3.55 -16.73 -1.64
N ILE A 157 -4.84 -16.44 -1.91
CA ILE A 157 -5.46 -15.15 -1.60
C ILE A 157 -5.29 -14.76 -0.13
N HIS A 158 -5.51 -15.69 0.82
CA HIS A 158 -5.36 -15.40 2.25
C HIS A 158 -3.92 -15.05 2.63
N SER A 159 -2.92 -15.74 2.05
CA SER A 159 -1.50 -15.42 2.24
C SER A 159 -1.17 -14.03 1.68
N GLY A 160 -1.67 -13.69 0.49
CA GLY A 160 -1.54 -12.34 -0.10
C GLY A 160 -2.17 -11.26 0.76
N CYS A 161 -3.38 -11.49 1.29
CA CYS A 161 -4.05 -10.58 2.22
C CYS A 161 -3.25 -10.40 3.52
N SER A 162 -2.70 -11.48 4.09
CA SER A 162 -1.91 -11.41 5.33
C SER A 162 -0.65 -10.56 5.15
N ILE A 163 0.07 -10.78 4.04
CA ILE A 163 1.24 -9.96 3.65
C ILE A 163 0.86 -8.49 3.48
N ALA A 164 -0.27 -8.21 2.82
CA ALA A 164 -0.71 -6.85 2.58
C ALA A 164 -1.14 -6.14 3.87
N VAL A 165 -1.91 -6.79 4.75
CA VAL A 165 -2.27 -6.25 6.07
C VAL A 165 -1.01 -5.92 6.86
N HIS A 166 -0.05 -6.86 6.93
CA HIS A 166 1.21 -6.61 7.61
C HIS A 166 1.97 -5.43 7.00
N GLY A 167 2.04 -5.33 5.67
CA GLY A 167 2.73 -4.24 4.99
C GLY A 167 2.08 -2.87 5.19
N MET A 168 0.75 -2.81 5.22
CA MET A 168 0.02 -1.57 5.55
C MET A 168 0.33 -1.13 6.98
N VAL A 169 0.23 -2.05 7.96
CA VAL A 169 0.49 -1.72 9.37
C VAL A 169 1.95 -1.34 9.59
N GLU A 170 2.89 -2.10 9.04
CA GLU A 170 4.35 -1.84 9.10
C GLU A 170 4.64 -0.41 8.63
N ALA A 171 4.12 0.00 7.47
CA ALA A 171 4.38 1.32 6.92
C ALA A 171 3.57 2.44 7.57
N LEU A 172 2.36 2.15 8.04
CA LEU A 172 1.50 3.11 8.73
C LEU A 172 2.00 3.46 10.14
N LYS A 173 2.78 2.55 10.76
CA LYS A 173 3.31 2.73 12.11
C LYS A 173 4.83 2.94 12.14
N THR A 174 5.44 3.26 11.00
CA THR A 174 6.87 3.54 10.90
C THR A 174 7.08 4.86 10.17
N ALA A 175 7.83 5.77 10.78
CA ALA A 175 8.16 7.05 10.16
C ALA A 175 8.86 6.81 8.80
N PRO A 176 8.35 7.36 7.69
CA PRO A 176 8.92 7.14 6.38
C PRO A 176 10.23 7.87 6.19
N GLN A 177 11.00 7.47 5.18
CA GLN A 177 12.21 8.18 4.74
C GLN A 177 11.94 9.68 4.57
N ALA A 178 12.92 10.54 4.82
CA ALA A 178 12.75 11.96 4.54
C ALA A 178 12.42 12.15 3.04
N LEU A 179 11.49 13.06 2.74
CA LEU A 179 11.27 13.42 1.33
C LEU A 179 12.58 14.00 0.80
N ALA A 180 13.13 13.39 -0.25
CA ALA A 180 14.26 13.99 -0.95
C ALA A 180 13.82 15.39 -1.40
N THR A 181 14.52 16.43 -0.93
CA THR A 181 14.34 17.77 -1.45
C THR A 181 14.77 17.73 -2.92
N GLU A 182 13.84 17.98 -3.82
CA GLU A 182 14.15 18.22 -5.23
C GLU A 182 15.07 19.44 -5.28
N GLY A 183 16.34 19.22 -5.64
CA GLY A 183 17.32 20.27 -5.90
C GLY A 183 17.14 20.88 -7.27
#